data_AF-A0A8I1UDP2-F1
#
_entry.id   AF-A0A8I1UDP2-F1
#
_cell.length_a   1.000
_cell.length_b   1.000
_cell.length_c   1.000
_cell.angle_alpha   90.00
_cell.angle_beta   90.00
_cell.angle_gamma   90.00
#
_symmetry.space_group_name_H-M   'P 1'
#
loop_
_entity.id
_entity.type
_entity.pdbx_description
1 polymer ?
#
loop_
_entity_poly.entity_id
_entity_poly.type
_entity_poly.pdbx_seq_one_letter_code
_entity_poly.pdbx_strand_id
1 'polypeptide(L)'
;MAKKAKTEDAGASGETAPKGGKKKLVLIAAAVALLAGGGGAGYWFFFKGHAAAPTAEAAKPKVPATFIEMKDMMIGMSNGGQQERHPIMKIKVVLEIGDPKVSEEVKPLLPRVEDAFQVFMRELRPSDLEGSAGMYRLKEELLRRVNMTVYPAKVDAVLFKELLVQ
;
A
#
# COMPACT_ATOMS: atom_id res chain seq x y z
N MET A 1 74.20 30.15 24.17
CA MET A 1 72.77 30.33 23.84
C MET A 1 72.63 31.69 23.16
N ALA A 2 72.48 31.67 21.84
CA ALA A 2 72.42 32.84 20.96
C ALA A 2 70.97 33.34 20.84
N LYS A 3 70.61 34.56 20.44
CA LYS A 3 71.21 35.91 20.35
C LYS A 3 70.11 36.77 19.69
N LYS A 4 69.75 37.91 20.31
CA LYS A 4 69.17 39.17 19.74
C LYS A 4 67.79 39.10 19.04
N ALA A 5 66.81 39.98 19.34
CA ALA A 5 66.74 41.44 19.16
C ALA A 5 66.86 41.84 17.66
N LYS A 6 66.13 42.78 17.05
CA LYS A 6 65.03 43.71 17.31
C LYS A 6 64.76 44.35 15.92
N THR A 7 63.58 44.96 15.73
CA THR A 7 63.37 46.17 14.90
C THR A 7 62.84 46.01 13.45
N GLU A 8 61.59 46.48 13.31
CA GLU A 8 60.96 47.38 12.31
C GLU A 8 61.30 47.32 10.80
N ASP A 9 60.22 47.12 10.04
CA ASP A 9 59.63 47.90 8.94
C ASP A 9 60.42 48.31 7.66
N ALA A 10 59.63 48.46 6.59
CA ALA A 10 59.87 49.10 5.30
C ALA A 10 60.43 48.24 4.13
N GLY A 11 59.50 47.83 3.24
CA GLY A 11 59.38 48.42 1.90
C GLY A 11 60.37 48.02 0.78
N ALA A 12 59.77 47.47 -0.30
CA ALA A 12 60.10 47.67 -1.72
C ALA A 12 61.47 47.16 -2.25
N SER A 13 61.65 46.65 -3.46
CA SER A 13 60.80 46.31 -4.61
C SER A 13 61.71 45.63 -5.66
N GLY A 14 61.08 44.90 -6.60
CA GLY A 14 61.62 44.56 -7.93
C GLY A 14 62.47 43.29 -7.98
N GLU A 15 62.44 42.44 -9.00
CA GLU A 15 61.78 42.35 -10.31
C GLU A 15 62.31 40.98 -10.84
N THR A 16 61.60 39.97 -11.35
CA THR A 16 60.92 39.82 -12.64
C THR A 16 60.55 38.32 -12.78
N ALA A 17 59.48 38.00 -13.51
CA ALA A 17 58.93 36.64 -13.69
C ALA A 17 59.73 35.74 -14.68
N PRO A 18 59.37 34.44 -14.80
CA PRO A 18 58.61 34.11 -16.02
C PRO A 18 57.32 33.28 -15.82
N LYS A 19 56.47 33.43 -16.84
CA LYS A 19 55.08 32.98 -17.04
C LYS A 19 54.93 31.46 -17.23
N GLY A 20 53.85 30.86 -16.68
CA GLY A 20 53.41 29.51 -17.13
C GLY A 20 52.27 28.78 -16.41
N GLY A 21 51.72 29.26 -15.28
CA GLY A 21 50.83 28.44 -14.43
C GLY A 21 49.30 28.57 -14.63
N LYS A 22 48.81 29.65 -15.26
CA LYS A 22 47.38 30.02 -15.14
C LYS A 22 46.44 29.25 -16.09
N LYS A 23 46.93 28.78 -17.25
CA LYS A 23 46.09 28.03 -18.21
C LYS A 23 45.79 26.59 -17.75
N LYS A 24 46.71 25.95 -17.01
CA LYS A 24 46.51 24.59 -16.47
C LYS A 24 45.53 24.57 -15.29
N LEU A 25 45.54 25.60 -14.44
CA LEU A 25 44.58 25.74 -13.34
C LEU A 25 43.16 26.03 -13.83
N VAL A 26 43.00 26.82 -14.90
CA VAL A 26 41.68 27.05 -15.52
C VAL A 26 41.14 25.77 -16.18
N LEU A 27 42.00 24.97 -16.81
CA LEU A 27 41.61 23.67 -17.36
C LEU A 27 41.20 22.65 -16.29
N ILE A 28 41.92 22.60 -15.17
CA ILE A 28 41.58 21.73 -14.03
C ILE A 28 40.28 22.22 -13.36
N ALA A 29 40.12 23.52 -13.16
CA ALA A 29 38.90 24.09 -12.61
C ALA A 29 37.68 23.85 -13.52
N ALA A 30 37.85 23.95 -14.85
CA ALA A 30 36.80 23.64 -15.82
C ALA A 30 36.45 22.14 -15.83
N ALA A 31 37.44 21.24 -15.71
CA ALA A 31 37.22 19.80 -15.63
C ALA A 31 36.50 19.40 -14.33
N VAL A 32 36.87 20.01 -13.19
CA VAL A 32 36.20 19.79 -11.91
C VAL A 32 34.78 20.36 -11.92
N ALA A 33 34.55 21.52 -12.54
CA ALA A 33 33.22 22.09 -12.71
C ALA A 33 32.32 21.22 -13.62
N LEU A 34 32.88 20.62 -14.68
CA LEU A 34 32.18 19.67 -15.54
C LEU A 34 31.84 18.36 -14.83
N LEU A 35 32.76 17.83 -14.02
CA LEU A 35 32.52 16.62 -13.21
C LEU A 35 31.50 16.87 -12.09
N ALA A 36 31.56 18.02 -11.42
CA ALA A 36 30.58 18.42 -10.42
C ALA A 36 29.21 18.72 -11.04
N GLY A 37 29.16 19.34 -12.23
CA GLY A 37 27.93 19.58 -12.97
C GLY A 37 27.29 18.30 -13.49
N GLY A 38 28.09 17.35 -13.98
CA GLY A 38 27.62 16.03 -14.41
C GLY A 38 27.12 15.15 -13.26
N GLY A 39 27.82 15.17 -12.11
CA GLY A 39 27.40 14.47 -10.89
C GLY A 39 26.14 15.07 -10.26
N GLY A 40 26.04 16.41 -10.22
CA GLY A 40 24.87 17.11 -9.70
C GLY A 40 23.64 16.97 -10.58
N ALA A 41 23.78 17.10 -11.90
CA ALA A 41 22.68 16.89 -12.85
C ALA A 41 22.27 15.41 -12.93
N GLY A 42 23.22 14.49 -12.88
CA GLY A 42 22.96 13.04 -12.83
C GLY A 42 22.24 12.64 -11.54
N TYR A 43 22.67 13.14 -10.38
CA TYR A 43 21.98 12.92 -9.10
C TYR A 43 20.58 13.53 -9.10
N TRP A 44 20.42 14.77 -9.58
CA TRP A 44 19.13 15.43 -9.64
C TRP A 44 18.16 14.74 -10.60
N PHE A 45 18.62 14.28 -11.77
CA PHE A 45 17.78 13.56 -12.73
C PHE A 45 17.47 12.13 -12.27
N PHE A 46 18.44 11.42 -11.68
CA PHE A 46 18.28 10.05 -11.20
C PHE A 46 17.41 9.95 -9.93
N PHE A 47 17.56 10.88 -8.98
CA PHE A 47 16.72 10.91 -7.77
C PHE A 47 15.35 11.53 -8.00
N LYS A 48 15.20 12.49 -8.92
CA LYS A 48 13.89 13.08 -9.25
C LYS A 48 13.05 12.20 -10.18
N GLY A 49 13.69 11.31 -10.97
CA GLY A 49 13.01 10.32 -11.81
C GLY A 49 12.41 9.13 -11.06
N HIS A 50 12.84 8.86 -9.82
CA HIS A 50 12.26 7.84 -8.95
C HIS A 50 11.20 8.36 -7.97
N ALA A 51 10.91 9.66 -8.00
CA ALA A 51 9.75 10.23 -7.32
C ALA A 51 8.50 10.08 -8.19
N ALA A 52 8.15 8.82 -8.50
CA ALA A 52 6.77 8.50 -8.85
C ALA A 52 5.95 8.77 -7.59
N ALA A 53 5.42 10.00 -7.49
CA ALA A 53 4.42 10.32 -6.51
C ALA A 53 3.33 9.24 -6.61
N PRO A 54 2.94 8.58 -5.51
CA PRO A 54 1.77 7.73 -5.56
C PRO A 54 0.64 8.63 -6.03
N THR A 55 0.02 8.28 -7.14
CA THR A 55 -1.21 8.91 -7.60
C THR A 55 -2.15 8.88 -6.41
N ALA A 56 -2.29 10.02 -5.73
CA ALA A 56 -3.28 10.19 -4.70
C ALA A 56 -4.61 10.14 -5.42
N GLU A 57 -5.18 8.93 -5.48
CA GLU A 57 -6.56 8.71 -5.85
C GLU A 57 -7.37 9.71 -5.03
N ALA A 58 -7.94 10.70 -5.72
CA ALA A 58 -8.67 11.79 -5.10
C ALA A 58 -9.67 11.17 -4.12
N ALA A 59 -9.46 11.39 -2.82
CA ALA A 59 -10.32 10.87 -1.79
C ALA A 59 -11.73 11.38 -2.07
N LYS A 60 -12.57 10.49 -2.62
CA LYS A 60 -13.99 10.77 -2.85
C LYS A 60 -14.58 11.25 -1.51
N PRO A 61 -15.53 12.20 -1.53
CA PRO A 61 -16.17 12.65 -0.31
C PRO A 61 -16.62 11.43 0.50
N LYS A 62 -16.30 11.43 1.80
CA LYS A 62 -16.57 10.35 2.73
C LYS A 62 -18.08 10.30 2.98
N VAL A 63 -18.81 9.73 2.04
CA VAL A 63 -20.22 9.39 2.21
C VAL A 63 -20.32 8.44 3.39
N PRO A 64 -21.27 8.63 4.32
CA PRO A 64 -21.40 7.72 5.46
C PRO A 64 -21.68 6.30 4.96
N ALA A 65 -20.85 5.35 5.38
CA ALA A 65 -21.02 3.95 5.05
C ALA A 65 -22.38 3.46 5.57
N THR A 66 -23.06 2.68 4.73
CA THR A 66 -24.31 2.00 5.03
C THR A 66 -24.01 0.53 5.28
N PHE A 67 -24.59 -0.01 6.35
CA PHE A 67 -24.41 -1.40 6.74
C PHE A 67 -25.71 -2.16 6.54
N ILE A 68 -25.66 -3.24 5.77
CA ILE A 68 -26.79 -4.14 5.54
C ILE A 68 -26.54 -5.43 6.29
N GLU A 69 -27.41 -5.74 7.25
CA GLU A 69 -27.37 -7.01 7.97
C GLU A 69 -28.02 -8.09 7.12
N MET A 70 -27.32 -9.21 6.95
CA MET A 70 -27.86 -10.40 6.31
C MET A 70 -28.58 -11.28 7.33
N LYS A 71 -29.38 -12.23 6.85
CA LYS A 71 -29.96 -13.24 7.73
C LYS A 71 -28.88 -14.11 8.37
N ASP A 72 -29.14 -14.53 9.59
CA ASP A 72 -28.33 -15.54 10.27
C ASP A 72 -28.39 -16.85 9.46
N MET A 73 -27.23 -17.44 9.18
CA MET A 73 -27.16 -18.69 8.43
C MET A 73 -26.48 -19.79 9.25
N MET A 74 -27.02 -21.00 9.15
CA MET A 74 -26.39 -22.22 9.65
C MET A 74 -26.14 -23.14 8.45
N ILE A 75 -24.87 -23.40 8.13
CA ILE A 75 -24.46 -24.16 6.95
C ILE A 75 -23.61 -25.35 7.39
N GLY A 76 -23.91 -26.53 6.85
CA GLY A 76 -23.06 -27.71 6.99
C GLY A 76 -21.80 -27.58 6.13
N MET A 77 -20.64 -27.87 6.71
CA MET A 77 -19.33 -27.79 6.09
C MET A 77 -18.89 -29.12 5.50
N SER A 78 -17.86 -29.08 4.64
CA SER A 78 -17.22 -30.28 4.12
C SER A 78 -16.45 -31.00 5.23
N ASN A 79 -16.74 -32.29 5.41
CA ASN A 79 -15.90 -33.18 6.19
C ASN A 79 -14.86 -33.77 5.23
N GLY A 80 -13.57 -33.55 5.48
CA GLY A 80 -12.48 -34.07 4.64
C GLY A 80 -12.33 -35.62 4.64
N GLY A 81 -13.41 -36.40 4.87
CA GLY A 81 -13.42 -37.86 4.95
C GLY A 81 -14.64 -38.46 5.67
N GLN A 82 -14.52 -39.75 6.05
CA GLN A 82 -15.48 -40.67 6.70
C GLN A 82 -15.95 -40.27 8.12
N GLN A 83 -16.30 -39.00 8.37
CA GLN A 83 -16.92 -38.60 9.64
C GLN A 83 -18.44 -38.64 9.52
N GLU A 84 -19.12 -39.32 10.46
CA GLU A 84 -20.59 -39.44 10.48
C GLU A 84 -21.32 -38.10 10.67
N ARG A 85 -20.63 -37.05 11.14
CA ARG A 85 -21.21 -35.71 11.36
C ARG A 85 -20.47 -34.66 10.55
N HIS A 86 -21.22 -33.90 9.75
CA HIS A 86 -20.71 -32.72 9.08
C HIS A 86 -20.62 -31.56 10.10
N PRO A 87 -19.45 -30.91 10.24
CA PRO A 87 -19.35 -29.71 11.07
C PRO A 87 -20.36 -28.66 10.62
N ILE A 88 -20.95 -27.92 11.56
CA ILE A 88 -21.94 -26.89 11.27
C ILE A 88 -21.33 -25.53 11.58
N MET A 89 -21.39 -24.62 10.61
CA MET A 89 -21.03 -23.22 10.82
C MET A 89 -22.27 -22.37 11.00
N LYS A 90 -22.32 -21.62 12.10
CA LYS A 90 -23.26 -20.52 12.30
C LYS A 90 -22.55 -19.19 12.02
N ILE A 91 -23.14 -18.37 11.17
CA ILE A 91 -22.55 -17.10 10.75
C ILE A 91 -23.58 -15.97 10.77
N LYS A 92 -23.10 -14.78 11.15
CA LYS A 92 -23.81 -13.51 11.00
C LYS A 92 -22.95 -12.53 10.21
N VAL A 93 -23.44 -12.11 9.06
CA VAL A 93 -22.70 -11.28 8.11
C VAL A 93 -23.35 -9.90 7.99
N VAL A 94 -22.51 -8.89 7.85
CA VAL A 94 -22.91 -7.52 7.52
C VAL A 94 -22.13 -7.08 6.30
N LEU A 95 -22.83 -6.50 5.33
CA LEU A 95 -22.23 -5.89 4.14
C LEU A 95 -22.02 -4.40 4.40
N GLU A 96 -20.83 -3.91 4.13
CA GLU A 96 -20.49 -2.48 4.17
C GLU A 96 -20.55 -1.91 2.75
N ILE A 97 -21.28 -0.81 2.59
CA ILE A 97 -21.51 -0.14 1.32
C ILE A 97 -21.25 1.35 1.51
N GLY A 98 -20.36 1.93 0.71
CA GLY A 98 -19.97 3.33 0.84
C GLY A 98 -21.05 4.34 0.43
N ASP A 99 -22.06 3.93 -0.34
CA ASP A 99 -23.15 4.81 -0.80
C ASP A 99 -24.54 4.25 -0.40
N PRO A 100 -25.35 5.00 0.36
CA PRO A 100 -26.73 4.64 0.69
C PRO A 100 -27.60 4.29 -0.53
N LYS A 101 -27.38 4.90 -1.69
CA LYS A 101 -28.15 4.60 -2.91
C LYS A 101 -27.89 3.19 -3.41
N VAL A 102 -26.63 2.76 -3.40
CA VAL A 102 -26.21 1.41 -3.77
C VAL A 102 -26.82 0.38 -2.81
N SER A 103 -27.04 0.76 -1.54
CA SER A 103 -27.69 -0.12 -0.57
C SER A 103 -29.10 -0.54 -1.00
N GLU A 104 -29.88 0.36 -1.62
CA GLU A 104 -31.24 0.05 -2.10
C GLU A 104 -31.22 -0.87 -3.33
N GLU A 105 -30.15 -0.85 -4.12
CA GLU A 105 -29.94 -1.77 -5.25
C GLU A 105 -29.50 -3.16 -4.80
N VAL A 106 -28.71 -3.25 -3.72
CA VAL A 106 -28.19 -4.51 -3.18
C VAL A 106 -29.25 -5.29 -2.39
N LYS A 107 -30.11 -4.61 -1.61
CA LYS A 107 -31.17 -5.23 -0.81
C LYS A 107 -32.01 -6.30 -1.54
N PRO A 108 -32.58 -6.05 -2.73
CA PRO A 108 -33.37 -7.05 -3.45
C PRO A 108 -32.54 -8.26 -3.93
N LEU A 109 -31.22 -8.12 -4.01
CA LEU A 109 -30.29 -9.18 -4.44
C LEU A 109 -29.77 -10.04 -3.28
N LEU A 110 -30.07 -9.67 -2.03
CA LEU A 110 -29.61 -10.41 -0.85
C LEU A 110 -29.93 -11.92 -0.90
N PRO A 111 -31.12 -12.40 -1.34
CA PRO A 111 -31.37 -13.83 -1.43
C PRO A 111 -30.38 -14.56 -2.35
N ARG A 112 -29.92 -13.90 -3.42
CA ARG A 112 -28.93 -14.46 -4.35
C ARG A 112 -27.52 -14.44 -3.74
N VAL A 113 -27.21 -13.42 -2.95
CA VAL A 113 -25.95 -13.36 -2.19
C VAL A 113 -25.91 -14.46 -1.13
N GLU A 114 -27.01 -14.65 -0.39
CA GLU A 114 -27.17 -15.72 0.60
C GLU A 114 -26.98 -17.10 -0.03
N ASP A 115 -27.55 -17.36 -1.21
CA ASP A 115 -27.35 -18.60 -1.96
C ASP A 115 -25.87 -18.81 -2.36
N ALA A 116 -25.22 -17.78 -2.93
CA ALA A 116 -23.81 -17.83 -3.31
C ALA A 116 -22.89 -18.11 -2.12
N PHE A 117 -23.24 -17.61 -0.93
CA PHE A 117 -22.54 -17.89 0.32
C PHE A 117 -22.77 -19.33 0.77
N GLN A 118 -24.01 -19.81 0.78
CA GLN A 118 -24.31 -21.19 1.17
C GLN A 118 -23.56 -22.22 0.32
N VAL A 119 -23.52 -22.03 -1.01
CA VAL A 119 -22.78 -22.91 -1.90
C VAL A 119 -21.30 -22.93 -1.54
N PHE A 120 -20.69 -21.76 -1.34
CA PHE A 120 -19.28 -21.65 -0.97
C PHE A 120 -18.96 -22.28 0.37
N MET A 121 -19.74 -21.92 1.39
CA MET A 121 -19.45 -22.27 2.77
C MET A 121 -19.59 -23.78 3.01
N ARG A 122 -20.41 -24.46 2.20
CA ARG A 122 -20.53 -25.92 2.20
C ARG A 122 -19.27 -26.63 1.69
N GLU A 123 -18.45 -25.97 0.89
CA GLU A 123 -17.19 -26.51 0.39
C GLU A 123 -16.03 -26.30 1.38
N LEU A 124 -16.20 -25.42 2.38
CA LEU A 124 -15.17 -25.13 3.37
C LEU A 124 -14.98 -26.29 4.33
N ARG A 125 -13.73 -26.48 4.76
CA ARG A 125 -13.35 -27.38 5.85
C ARG A 125 -13.01 -26.55 7.10
N PRO A 126 -13.11 -27.12 8.31
CA PRO A 126 -12.75 -26.41 9.54
C PRO A 126 -11.34 -25.81 9.50
N SER A 127 -10.37 -26.54 8.93
CA SER A 127 -8.99 -26.08 8.79
C SER A 127 -8.81 -24.84 7.91
N ASP A 128 -9.75 -24.58 6.97
CA ASP A 128 -9.70 -23.41 6.10
C ASP A 128 -10.03 -22.11 6.88
N LEU A 129 -10.60 -22.24 8.08
CA LEU A 129 -11.04 -21.16 8.96
C LEU A 129 -10.09 -20.92 10.14
N GLU A 130 -9.06 -21.75 10.28
CA GLU A 130 -8.14 -21.66 11.40
C GLU A 130 -7.24 -20.42 11.30
N GLY A 131 -7.15 -19.70 12.41
CA GLY A 131 -6.32 -18.51 12.55
C GLY A 131 -6.80 -17.28 11.76
N SER A 132 -6.07 -16.18 11.92
CA SER A 132 -6.40 -14.89 11.30
C SER A 132 -6.30 -14.91 9.77
N ALA A 133 -5.36 -15.67 9.22
CA ALA A 133 -5.18 -15.78 7.77
C ALA A 133 -6.36 -16.49 7.09
N GLY A 134 -6.90 -17.55 7.69
CA GLY A 134 -8.10 -18.23 7.19
C GLY A 134 -9.32 -17.30 7.19
N MET A 135 -9.51 -16.55 8.29
CA MET A 135 -10.57 -15.55 8.39
C MET A 135 -10.46 -14.42 7.37
N TYR A 136 -9.25 -13.93 7.12
CA TYR A 136 -9.03 -12.91 6.10
C TYR A 136 -9.39 -13.43 4.70
N ARG A 137 -8.91 -14.63 4.34
CA ARG A 137 -9.25 -15.26 3.05
C ARG A 137 -10.75 -15.49 2.89
N LEU A 138 -11.43 -15.94 3.95
CA LEU A 138 -12.88 -16.11 3.92
C LEU A 138 -13.59 -14.80 3.59
N LYS A 139 -13.20 -13.68 4.22
CA LYS A 139 -13.79 -12.37 3.94
C LYS A 139 -13.60 -11.95 2.50
N GLU A 140 -12.38 -12.10 1.96
CA GLU A 140 -12.06 -11.74 0.58
C GLU A 140 -12.86 -12.57 -0.43
N GLU A 141 -12.97 -13.89 -0.21
CA GLU A 141 -13.74 -14.77 -1.09
C GLU A 141 -15.25 -14.48 -1.04
N LEU A 142 -15.79 -14.22 0.16
CA LEU A 142 -17.18 -13.79 0.28
C LEU A 142 -17.40 -12.44 -0.41
N LEU A 143 -16.55 -11.44 -0.18
CA LEU A 143 -16.64 -10.12 -0.82
C LEU A 143 -16.62 -10.24 -2.34
N ARG A 144 -15.75 -11.09 -2.89
CA ARG A 144 -15.70 -11.39 -4.32
C ARG A 144 -17.04 -11.96 -4.82
N ARG A 145 -17.60 -12.95 -4.12
CA ARG A 145 -18.89 -13.58 -4.47
C ARG A 145 -20.06 -12.61 -4.39
N VAL A 146 -20.09 -11.74 -3.38
CA VAL A 146 -21.09 -10.66 -3.28
C VAL A 146 -21.00 -9.78 -4.53
N ASN A 147 -19.82 -9.23 -4.81
CA ASN A 147 -19.63 -8.28 -5.90
C ASN A 147 -19.91 -8.88 -7.29
N MET A 148 -19.63 -10.16 -7.49
CA MET A 148 -20.04 -10.87 -8.72
C MET A 148 -21.57 -10.98 -8.83
N THR A 149 -22.27 -11.10 -7.70
CA THR A 149 -23.71 -11.31 -7.64
C THR A 149 -24.48 -10.00 -7.80
N VAL A 150 -23.96 -8.92 -7.23
CA VAL A 150 -24.63 -7.61 -7.19
C VAL A 150 -24.23 -6.67 -8.32
N TYR A 151 -23.30 -7.06 -9.19
CA TYR A 151 -22.87 -6.24 -10.33
C TYR A 151 -24.07 -5.72 -11.13
N PRO A 152 -24.12 -4.41 -11.48
CA PRO A 152 -23.04 -3.41 -11.41
C PRO A 152 -22.85 -2.70 -10.06
N ALA A 153 -23.66 -3.00 -9.05
CA ALA A 153 -23.46 -2.47 -7.70
C ALA A 153 -22.15 -3.00 -7.09
N LYS A 154 -21.62 -2.26 -6.12
CA LYS A 154 -20.36 -2.61 -5.42
C LYS A 154 -20.55 -2.57 -3.91
N VAL A 155 -20.12 -3.64 -3.26
CA VAL A 155 -19.96 -3.78 -1.81
C VAL A 155 -18.48 -3.61 -1.48
N ASP A 156 -18.19 -2.84 -0.43
CA ASP A 156 -16.83 -2.46 -0.07
C ASP A 156 -16.19 -3.46 0.90
N ALA A 157 -16.97 -4.01 1.84
CA ALA A 157 -16.47 -5.02 2.76
C ALA A 157 -17.55 -6.01 3.23
N VAL A 158 -17.07 -7.18 3.67
CA VAL A 158 -17.85 -8.21 4.37
C VAL A 158 -17.35 -8.32 5.80
N LEU A 159 -18.26 -8.10 6.75
CA LEU A 159 -17.98 -8.10 8.18
C LEU A 159 -18.66 -9.29 8.85
N PHE A 160 -17.95 -9.96 9.76
CA PHE A 160 -18.53 -11.01 10.60
C PHE A 160 -18.90 -10.44 11.97
N LYS A 161 -20.19 -10.51 12.31
CA LYS A 161 -20.67 -10.24 13.67
C LYS A 161 -20.49 -11.46 14.57
N GLU A 162 -20.71 -12.64 14.02
CA GLU A 162 -20.60 -13.92 14.71
C GLU A 162 -20.14 -14.96 13.69
N LEU A 163 -19.20 -15.81 14.10
CA LEU A 163 -18.78 -16.99 13.35
C LEU A 163 -18.44 -18.08 14.37
N LEU A 164 -19.20 -19.16 14.35
CA LEU A 164 -19.04 -20.30 15.24
C LEU A 164 -19.04 -21.58 14.40
N VAL A 165 -18.10 -22.48 14.69
CA VAL A 165 -18.01 -23.81 14.07
C VAL A 165 -18.25 -24.84 15.17
N GLN A 166 -19.16 -25.78 14.94
CA GLN A 166 -19.59 -26.83 15.88
C GLN A 166 -19.46 -28.22 15.28
#